data_AF-A0A1L3NGW5-F1
#
_entry.id   AF-A0A1L3NGW5-F1
#
_cell.length_a   1.000
_cell.length_b   1.000
_cell.length_c   1.000
_cell.angle_alpha   90.00
_cell.angle_beta   90.00
_cell.angle_gamma   90.00
#
_symmetry.space_group_name_H-M   'P 1'
#
loop_
_entity.id
_entity.type
_entity.pdbx_description
1 polymer ?
#
loop_
_entity_poly.entity_id
_entity_poly.type
_entity_poly.pdbx_seq_one_letter_code
_entity_poly.pdbx_strand_id
1 'polypeptide(L)' 'MNVLGRHILAEIYGCKANLLNDKHYIENLIVESALKSGAEIREVIFHKINFISS' A
#
# COMPACT_ATOMS: atom_id res chain seq x y z
N MET A 1 -10.70 -22.04 -16.74
CA MET A 1 -11.36 -20.80 -16.28
C MET A 1 -10.50 -19.63 -16.77
N ASN A 2 -11.00 -18.83 -17.71
CA ASN A 2 -10.28 -17.66 -18.25
C ASN A 2 -10.79 -16.42 -17.53
N VAL A 3 -10.03 -15.91 -16.56
CA VAL A 3 -10.30 -14.64 -15.89
C VAL A 3 -9.26 -13.62 -16.32
N LEU A 4 -9.69 -12.37 -16.52
CA LEU A 4 -8.82 -11.28 -16.95
C LEU A 4 -7.92 -10.75 -15.82
N GLY A 5 -8.23 -11.07 -14.56
CA GLY A 5 -7.48 -10.58 -13.42
C GLY A 5 -7.80 -11.30 -12.12
N ARG A 6 -7.06 -10.94 -11.08
CA ARG A 6 -7.20 -11.43 -9.71
C ARG A 6 -7.28 -10.23 -8.77
N HIS A 7 -8.31 -10.17 -7.93
CA HIS A 7 -8.48 -9.16 -6.90
C HIS A 7 -8.45 -9.84 -5.53
N ILE A 8 -7.62 -9.33 -4.62
CA ILE A 8 -7.47 -9.85 -3.25
C ILE A 8 -7.85 -8.73 -2.29
N LEU A 9 -8.76 -9.01 -1.36
CA LEU A 9 -9.11 -8.16 -0.22
C LEU A 9 -8.58 -8.82 1.05
N ALA A 10 -7.86 -8.08 1.89
CA ALA A 10 -7.26 -8.59 3.11
C ALA A 10 -7.34 -7.57 4.24
N GLU A 11 -7.59 -8.05 5.45
CA GLU A 11 -7.55 -7.27 6.69
C GLU A 11 -6.29 -7.65 7.47
N ILE A 12 -5.44 -6.66 7.77
CA ILE A 12 -4.14 -6.88 8.43
C ILE A 12 -4.18 -6.26 9.82
N TYR A 13 -4.02 -7.09 10.86
CA TYR A 13 -4.08 -6.70 12.26
C TYR A 13 -2.71 -6.79 12.94
N GLY A 14 -2.55 -6.10 14.07
CA GLY A 14 -1.32 -6.15 14.88
C GLY A 14 -0.13 -5.40 14.27
N CYS A 15 -0.38 -4.54 13.26
CA CYS A 15 0.64 -3.72 12.63
C CYS A 15 1.17 -2.64 13.59
N LYS A 16 2.47 -2.34 13.48
CA LYS A 16 3.08 -1.26 14.26
C LYS A 16 2.56 0.10 13.78
N ALA A 17 1.86 0.83 14.66
CA ALA A 17 1.20 2.10 14.30
C ALA A 17 2.16 3.17 13.76
N ASN A 18 3.41 3.20 14.25
CA ASN A 18 4.42 4.13 13.76
C ASN A 18 4.80 3.87 12.29
N LEU A 19 4.86 2.61 11.88
CA LEU A 19 5.12 2.24 10.48
C LEU A 19 3.92 2.54 9.59
N LEU A 20 2.70 2.29 10.07
CA LEU A 20 1.48 2.64 9.34
C LEU A 20 1.34 4.15 9.10
N ASN A 21 1.87 4.96 10.02
CA ASN A 21 1.82 6.42 9.94
C ASN A 21 3.03 7.05 9.22
N ASP A 22 4.00 6.25 8.77
CA ASP A 22 5.15 6.71 7.99
C ASP A 22 4.85 6.58 6.49
N LYS A 23 4.64 7.73 5.84
CA LYS A 23 4.33 7.79 4.41
C LYS A 23 5.45 7.16 3.56
N HIS A 24 6.71 7.47 3.86
CA HIS A 24 7.83 6.99 3.05
C HIS A 24 8.00 5.48 3.20
N TYR A 25 7.81 4.96 4.41
CA TYR A 25 7.82 3.52 4.64
C TYR A 25 6.71 2.81 3.84
N ILE A 26 5.47 3.30 3.90
CA ILE A 26 4.34 2.71 3.19
C ILE A 26 4.51 2.79 1.67
N GLU A 27 4.94 3.93 1.15
CA GLU A 27 5.19 4.13 -0.27
C GLU A 27 6.22 3.12 -0.79
N ASN A 28 7.38 3.02 -0.13
CA ASN A 28 8.42 2.05 -0.49
C ASN A 28 7.93 0.60 -0.37
N LEU A 29 7.21 0.26 0.71
CA LEU A 29 6.69 -1.08 0.94
C LEU A 29 5.74 -1.52 -0.18
N ILE A 30 4.83 -0.64 -0.62
CA ILE A 30 3.86 -0.96 -1.67
C ILE A 30 4.51 -1.02 -3.05
N VAL A 31 5.43 -0.08 -3.36
CA VAL A 31 6.19 -0.10 -4.62
C VAL A 31 6.99 -1.39 -4.76
N GLU A 32 7.73 -1.77 -3.73
CA GLU A 32 8.48 -3.03 -3.69
C GLU A 32 7.57 -4.26 -3.82
N SER A 33 6.38 -4.22 -3.21
CA SER A 33 5.40 -5.30 -3.31
C SER A 33 4.84 -5.44 -4.73
N ALA A 34 4.54 -4.32 -5.40
CA ALA A 34 4.10 -4.32 -6.79
C ALA A 34 5.17 -4.89 -7.72
N LEU A 35 6.42 -4.45 -7.57
CA LEU A 35 7.56 -4.99 -8.33
C LEU A 35 7.75 -6.49 -8.08
N LYS A 36 7.70 -6.94 -6.82
CA LYS A 36 7.79 -8.36 -6.44
C LYS A 36 6.67 -9.21 -7.01
N SER A 37 5.48 -8.63 -7.23
CA SER A 37 4.37 -9.33 -7.88
C SER A 37 4.51 -9.44 -9.42
N GLY A 38 5.54 -8.81 -10.00
CA GLY A 38 5.76 -8.76 -11.45
C GLY A 38 4.90 -7.70 -12.17
N ALA A 39 4.31 -6.77 -11.43
CA ALA A 39 3.52 -5.69 -12.00
C ALA A 39 4.43 -4.55 -12.51
N GLU A 40 4.00 -3.89 -13.59
CA GLU A 40 4.62 -2.66 -14.07
C GLU A 40 3.95 -1.45 -13.42
N ILE A 41 4.75 -0.56 -12.84
CA ILE A 41 4.26 0.64 -12.17
C ILE A 41 4.19 1.79 -13.18
N ARG A 42 3.03 2.45 -13.26
CA ARG A 42 2.81 3.62 -14.13
C ARG A 42 2.96 4.93 -13.37
N GLU A 43 2.39 5.02 -12.18
CA GLU A 43 2.44 6.20 -11.32
C GLU A 43 2.32 5.77 -9.85
N VAL A 44 2.87 6.58 -8.94
CA VAL A 44 2.89 6.33 -7.50
C VAL A 44 2.37 7.58 -6.79
N ILE A 45 1.23 7.47 -6.09
CA ILE A 45 0.60 8.59 -5.38
C ILE A 45 0.18 8.13 -3.98
N PHE A 46 0.71 8.79 -2.94
CA PHE A 46 0.36 8.54 -1.54
C PHE A 46 0.00 9.85 -0.82
N HIS A 47 -1.12 9.82 -0.10
CA HIS A 47 -1.58 10.93 0.73
C HIS A 47 -1.59 10.51 2.21
N LYS A 48 -0.90 11.27 3.05
CA LYS A 48 -0.97 11.12 4.50
C LYS A 48 -1.99 12.12 5.04
N ILE A 49 -3.03 11.60 5.67
CA ILE A 49 -4.06 12.41 6.32
C ILE A 49 -3.53 12.78 7.71
N ASN A 50 -3.35 14.09 7.96
CA ASN A 50 -3.08 14.61 9.29
C ASN A 50 -4.39 15.11 9.88
N PHE A 51 -4.71 14.68 11.10
CA PHE A 51 -5.83 15.26 11.84
C PHE A 51 -5.32 16.49 12.58
N ILE A 52 -5.88 17.66 12.26
CA ILE A 52 -5.75 18.84 13.11
C ILE A 52 -6.81 18.67 14.20
N SER A 53 -6.39 18.36 15.43
CA SER A 53 -7.27 18.47 16.59
C SER A 53 -7.46 19.96 16.88
N SER A 54 -8.67 20.46 16.65
CA SER A 54 -9.17 21.72 17.23
C SER A 54 -9.33 21.60 18.73
#